data_AF-A0A5N9A3G6-F1
#
_entry.id   AF-A0A5N9A3G6-F1
#
_cell.length_a   1.000
_cell.length_b   1.000
_cell.length_c   1.000
_cell.angle_alpha   90.00
_cell.angle_beta   90.00
_cell.angle_gamma   90.00
#
_symmetry.space_group_name_H-M   'P 1'
#
loop_
_entity.id
_entity.type
_entity.pdbx_description
1 polymer ?
#
loop_
_entity_poly.entity_id
_entity_poly.type
_entity_poly.pdbx_seq_one_letter_code
_entity_poly.pdbx_strand_id
1 'polypeptide(L)' 'IAASRGFLDDVIDPADTRVQIIKALEMLQNKRENLPAKKHGNIPL' A
#
# COMPACT_ATOMS: atom_id res chain seq x y z
N ILE A 1 -8.97 6.56 16.21
CA ILE A 1 -9.02 7.77 15.35
C ILE A 1 -8.42 7.53 13.95
N ALA A 2 -7.32 6.77 13.79
CA ALA A 2 -6.72 6.54 12.46
C ALA A 2 -7.69 5.85 11.46
N ALA A 3 -8.39 4.79 11.89
CA ALA A 3 -9.38 4.10 11.05
C ALA A 3 -10.53 5.03 10.62
N SER A 4 -11.05 5.86 11.52
CA SER A 4 -12.12 6.82 11.21
C SER A 4 -11.68 7.96 10.29
N ARG A 5 -10.38 8.12 10.04
CA ARG A 5 -9.81 9.12 9.11
C ARG A 5 -9.39 8.51 7.78
N GLY A 6 -9.60 7.20 7.56
CA GLY A 6 -9.19 6.50 6.34
C GLY A 6 -7.68 6.35 6.18
N PHE A 7 -6.90 6.46 7.27
CA PHE A 7 -5.46 6.18 7.24
C PHE A 7 -5.14 4.69 7.34
N LEU A 8 -6.10 3.89 7.81
CA LEU A 8 -6.05 2.44 7.84
C LEU A 8 -7.18 1.92 6.97
N ASP A 9 -6.88 0.96 6.12
CA ASP A 9 -7.87 0.31 5.28
C ASP A 9 -8.77 -0.62 6.10
N ASP A 10 -8.20 -1.36 7.07
CA ASP A 10 -8.94 -2.31 7.90
C ASP A 10 -8.24 -2.58 9.25
N VAL A 11 -8.99 -3.10 10.22
CA VAL A 11 -8.50 -3.64 11.51
C VAL A 11 -8.84 -5.13 11.54
N ILE A 12 -7.82 -5.97 11.36
CA ILE A 12 -7.99 -7.42 11.16
C ILE A 12 -7.53 -8.24 12.38
N ASP A 13 -8.00 -9.49 12.48
CA ASP A 13 -7.45 -10.46 13.42
C ASP A 13 -6.00 -10.83 13.01
N PRO A 14 -5.05 -10.95 13.96
CA PRO A 14 -3.68 -11.36 13.65
C PRO A 14 -3.59 -12.64 12.79
N ALA A 15 -4.49 -13.61 12.97
CA ALA A 15 -4.52 -14.85 12.20
C ALA A 15 -4.84 -14.64 10.71
N ASP A 16 -5.58 -13.59 10.37
CA ASP A 16 -6.02 -13.31 8.99
C ASP A 16 -4.93 -12.62 8.15
N THR A 17 -3.88 -12.12 8.79
CA THR A 17 -2.80 -11.35 8.15
C THR A 17 -2.28 -11.99 6.87
N ARG A 18 -2.00 -13.31 6.89
CA ARG A 18 -1.46 -14.02 5.72
C ARG A 18 -2.42 -14.00 4.53
N VAL A 19 -3.70 -14.29 4.78
CA VAL A 19 -4.71 -14.37 3.71
C VAL A 19 -4.95 -12.98 3.13
N GLN A 20 -4.96 -11.94 3.96
CA GLN A 20 -5.13 -10.56 3.50
C GLN A 20 -3.95 -10.09 2.63
N ILE A 21 -2.72 -10.42 3.01
CA ILE A 21 -1.53 -10.11 2.19
C ILE A 21 -1.61 -10.79 0.83
N ILE A 22 -1.98 -12.07 0.76
CA ILE A 22 -2.09 -12.80 -0.51
C ILE A 22 -3.09 -12.09 -1.44
N LYS A 23 -4.29 -11.81 -0.94
CA LYS A 23 -5.34 -11.12 -1.71
C LYS A 23 -4.90 -9.73 -2.18
N ALA A 24 -4.24 -8.96 -1.30
CA ALA A 24 -3.75 -7.64 -1.65
C ALA A 24 -2.70 -7.68 -2.77
N LEU A 25 -1.76 -8.62 -2.70
CA LEU A 25 -0.75 -8.81 -3.74
C LEU A 25 -1.35 -9.25 -5.07
N GLU A 26 -2.31 -10.19 -5.04
CA GLU A 26 -3.05 -10.62 -6.24
C GLU A 26 -3.81 -9.46 -6.89
N MET A 27 -4.47 -8.62 -6.09
CA MET A 27 -5.17 -7.44 -6.59
C MET A 27 -4.20 -6.42 -7.21
N LEU A 28 -3.05 -6.20 -6.56
CA LEU A 28 -2.06 -5.19 -6.97
C LEU A 28 -1.10 -5.66 -8.05
N GLN A 29 -1.19 -6.92 -8.50
CA GLN A 29 -0.22 -7.56 -9.40
C GLN A 29 0.03 -6.78 -10.71
N ASN A 30 -0.97 -6.05 -11.21
CA ASN A 30 -0.91 -5.31 -12.47
C ASN A 30 -0.85 -3.79 -12.27
N LYS A 31 -0.65 -3.31 -11.03
CA LYS A 31 -0.62 -1.88 -10.73
C LYS A 31 0.56 -1.21 -11.46
N ARG A 32 0.26 -0.16 -12.22
CA ARG A 32 1.24 0.70 -12.88
C ARG A 32 0.96 2.15 -12.52
N GLU A 33 2.00 2.88 -12.12
CA GLU A 33 1.92 4.31 -11.87
C GLU A 33 3.03 5.04 -12.62
N ASN A 34 2.70 6.24 -13.10
CA ASN A 34 3.61 7.09 -13.84
C ASN A 34 3.94 8.32 -12.99
N LEU A 35 5.24 8.57 -12.82
CA LEU A 35 5.74 9.77 -12.14
C LEU A 35 6.16 10.82 -13.19
N PRO A 36 6.16 12.12 -12.84
CA PRO A 36 6.69 13.16 -13.72
C PRO A 36 8.14 12.88 -14.14
N ALA A 37 8.47 13.18 -15.40
CA ALA A 37 9.81 12.96 -15.94
C ALA A 37 10.85 13.82 -15.21
N LYS A 38 11.92 13.19 -14.75
CA LYS A 38 13.06 13.82 -14.06
C LYS A 38 14.34 13.00 -14.27
N LYS A 39 15.51 13.64 -14.19
CA LYS A 39 16.81 12.93 -14.29
C LYS A 39 17.04 11.97 -13.11
N HIS A 40 16.71 12.42 -11.90
CA HIS A 40 16.79 11.62 -10.67
C HIS A 40 15.91 12.25 -9.58
N GLY A 41 15.71 11.55 -8.46
CA GLY A 41 15.13 12.12 -7.24
C GLY A 41 16.10 13.05 -6.50
N ASN A 42 15.61 13.73 -5.48
CA ASN A 42 16.40 14.49 -4.51
C ASN A 42 16.09 14.00 -3.10
N ILE A 43 16.57 12.80 -2.76
CA ILE A 43 16.39 12.24 -1.42
C ILE A 43 17.28 13.02 -0.44
N PRO A 44 16.78 13.49 0.71
CA PRO A 44 17.62 14.11 1.73
C PRO A 44 18.75 13.17 2.16
N LEU A 45 19.95 13.73 2.35
CA LEU A 45 21.13 13.03 2.88
C LEU A 45 21.29 13.32 4.38
#